data_AF-G4Z7P7-F1
#
_entry.id   AF-G4Z7P7-F1
#
_cell.length_a   1.000
_cell.length_b   1.000
_cell.length_c   1.000
_cell.angle_alpha   90.00
_cell.angle_beta   90.00
_cell.angle_gamma   90.00
#
_symmetry.space_group_name_H-M   'P 1'
#
loop_
_entity.id
_entity.type
_entity.pdbx_description
1 polymer ?
#
loop_
_entity_poly.entity_id
_entity_poly.type
_entity_poly.pdbx_seq_one_letter_code
_entity_poly.pdbx_strand_id
1 'polypeptide(L)'
;MSDNAESSDGESSDSDSGRHGKKKVPRWAQKDHLNKILSAQFGKNAIDPSPGIFQDFVDTCNLEAIFETTDIRKKKRFARRTSSGNWLADRPTARDRALYQRDMGYDR
;
A
#
# COMPACT_ATOMS: atom_id res chain seq x y z
N MET A 1 7.99 -0.24 -34.42
CA MET A 1 6.68 0.09 -35.00
C MET A 1 5.62 -0.69 -34.23
N SER A 2 4.49 -0.06 -33.94
CA SER A 2 3.36 -0.52 -33.12
C SER A 2 2.78 -1.87 -33.54
N ASP A 3 2.22 -2.60 -32.58
CA ASP A 3 0.78 -2.91 -32.66
C ASP A 3 0.14 -3.03 -31.27
N ASN A 4 -0.94 -2.28 -31.12
CA ASN A 4 -1.84 -2.17 -29.98
C ASN A 4 -3.03 -3.08 -30.28
N ALA A 5 -3.11 -4.24 -29.63
CA ALA A 5 -4.31 -5.08 -29.65
C ALA A 5 -5.03 -4.97 -28.30
N GLU A 6 -6.07 -4.15 -28.35
CA GLU A 6 -7.17 -4.05 -27.41
C GLU A 6 -7.85 -5.42 -27.22
N SER A 7 -7.91 -5.91 -25.97
CA SER A 7 -8.83 -6.97 -25.57
C SER A 7 -9.61 -6.50 -24.35
N SER A 8 -10.77 -5.92 -24.62
CA SER A 8 -11.89 -5.78 -23.69
C SER A 8 -12.53 -7.14 -23.51
N ASP A 9 -12.64 -7.62 -22.27
CA ASP A 9 -13.94 -7.76 -21.63
C ASP A 9 -13.77 -8.28 -20.19
N GLY A 10 -13.97 -7.35 -19.24
CA GLY A 10 -14.01 -7.63 -17.83
C GLY A 10 -15.35 -8.21 -17.42
N GLU A 11 -15.49 -9.54 -17.48
CA GLU A 11 -16.57 -10.27 -16.82
C GLU A 11 -16.22 -10.55 -15.36
N SER A 12 -16.29 -9.52 -14.50
CA SER A 12 -16.29 -9.73 -13.06
C SER A 12 -17.69 -10.16 -12.61
N SER A 13 -17.97 -11.46 -12.71
CA SER A 13 -19.14 -12.09 -12.09
C SER A 13 -18.89 -12.27 -10.61
N ASP A 14 -19.18 -11.24 -9.82
CA ASP A 14 -19.24 -11.33 -8.36
C ASP A 14 -20.71 -11.22 -7.92
N SER A 15 -21.36 -12.38 -7.83
CA SER A 15 -22.71 -12.51 -7.30
C SER A 15 -22.65 -12.57 -5.78
N ASP A 16 -22.53 -11.42 -5.12
CA ASP A 16 -22.95 -11.23 -3.73
C ASP A 16 -23.84 -9.99 -3.61
N SER A 17 -25.15 -10.22 -3.59
CA SER A 17 -26.20 -9.21 -3.75
C SER A 17 -26.68 -8.65 -2.42
N GLY A 18 -25.74 -8.28 -1.54
CA GLY A 18 -25.98 -7.29 -0.48
C GLY A 18 -25.86 -5.89 -1.08
N ARG A 19 -26.98 -5.25 -1.46
CA ARG A 19 -27.01 -3.88 -2.02
C ARG A 19 -26.53 -2.83 -1.01
N HIS A 20 -25.23 -2.74 -0.78
CA HIS A 20 -24.61 -1.51 -0.33
C HIS A 20 -24.67 -0.54 -1.51
N GLY A 21 -25.59 0.43 -1.45
CA GLY A 21 -25.67 1.50 -2.43
C GLY A 21 -24.29 2.08 -2.66
N LYS A 22 -23.78 1.98 -3.89
CA LYS A 22 -22.45 2.47 -4.25
C LYS A 22 -22.40 3.95 -3.88
N LYS A 23 -21.66 4.29 -2.81
CA LYS A 23 -21.48 5.68 -2.39
C LYS A 23 -20.95 6.46 -3.60
N LYS A 24 -21.53 7.63 -3.87
CA LYS A 24 -21.02 8.50 -4.94
C LYS A 24 -19.54 8.80 -4.67
N VAL A 25 -18.71 8.68 -5.69
CA VAL A 25 -17.28 8.97 -5.59
C VAL A 25 -17.11 10.43 -5.16
N PRO A 26 -16.40 10.70 -4.05
CA PRO A 26 -16.21 12.06 -3.56
C PRO A 26 -15.37 12.87 -4.56
N ARG A 27 -15.61 14.18 -4.60
CA ARG A 27 -15.01 15.09 -5.59
C ARG A 27 -13.49 14.99 -5.67
N TRP A 28 -12.79 14.86 -4.54
CA TRP A 28 -11.32 14.78 -4.51
C TRP A 28 -10.78 13.50 -5.18
N ALA A 29 -11.58 12.44 -5.24
CA ALA A 29 -11.23 11.16 -5.87
C ALA A 29 -11.73 11.05 -7.33
N GLN A 30 -12.28 12.13 -7.89
CA GLN A 30 -12.66 12.20 -9.31
C GLN A 30 -11.46 12.63 -10.15
N LYS A 31 -11.36 12.12 -11.38
CA LYS A 31 -10.20 12.24 -12.29
C LYS A 31 -9.54 13.62 -12.29
N ASP A 32 -10.32 14.68 -12.52
CA ASP A 32 -9.76 16.03 -12.70
C ASP A 32 -9.16 16.61 -11.42
N HIS A 33 -9.77 16.33 -10.26
CA HIS A 33 -9.26 16.76 -8.96
C HIS A 33 -8.13 15.88 -8.49
N LEU A 34 -8.25 14.56 -8.68
CA LEU A 34 -7.25 13.59 -8.29
C LEU A 34 -5.93 13.84 -9.02
N ASN A 35 -5.95 14.06 -10.34
CA ASN A 35 -4.74 14.32 -11.12
C ASN A 35 -4.00 15.59 -10.65
N LYS A 36 -4.75 16.63 -10.26
CA LYS A 36 -4.16 17.87 -9.73
C LYS A 36 -3.51 17.68 -8.36
N ILE A 37 -4.10 16.83 -7.52
CA ILE A 37 -3.56 16.54 -6.19
C ILE A 37 -2.32 15.63 -6.32
N LEU A 38 -2.39 14.60 -7.16
CA LEU A 38 -1.27 13.68 -7.39
C LEU A 38 -0.03 14.40 -7.93
N SER A 39 -0.21 15.35 -8.86
CA SER A 39 0.90 16.15 -9.36
C SER A 39 1.52 17.07 -8.30
N ALA A 40 0.74 17.52 -7.31
CA ALA A 40 1.25 18.27 -6.17
C ALA A 40 1.94 17.38 -5.11
N GLN A 41 1.54 16.11 -5.00
CA GLN A 41 2.11 15.13 -4.07
C GLN A 41 3.42 14.51 -4.57
N PHE A 42 3.89 14.84 -5.77
CA PHE A 42 5.10 14.28 -6.37
C PHE A 42 6.12 15.37 -6.76
N GLY A 43 7.41 15.08 -6.60
CA GLY A 43 8.52 15.97 -6.96
C GLY A 43 8.96 16.92 -5.85
N LYS A 44 9.70 17.98 -6.21
CA LYS A 44 10.44 18.86 -5.26
C LYS A 44 9.61 19.55 -4.16
N ASN A 45 8.30 19.65 -4.38
CA ASN A 45 7.38 20.29 -3.44
C ASN A 45 6.58 19.26 -2.61
N ALA A 46 6.78 17.97 -2.88
CA ALA A 46 6.14 16.91 -2.15
C ALA A 46 6.68 16.84 -0.71
N ILE A 47 5.82 16.38 0.18
CA ILE A 47 6.17 16.15 1.58
C ILE A 47 6.73 14.73 1.67
N ASP A 48 7.90 14.56 2.30
CA ASP A 48 8.43 13.23 2.60
C ASP A 48 7.43 12.50 3.51
N PRO A 49 6.82 11.39 3.06
CA PRO A 49 5.92 10.62 3.90
C PRO A 49 6.64 10.03 5.12
N SER A 50 7.96 9.83 5.05
CA SER A 50 8.76 9.15 6.06
C SER A 50 9.76 10.09 6.74
N PRO A 51 9.94 10.06 8.08
CA PRO A 51 9.08 9.44 9.08
C PRO A 51 7.91 10.35 9.53
N GLY A 52 7.75 11.52 8.90
CA GLY A 52 6.90 12.60 9.41
C GLY A 52 5.40 12.33 9.33
N ILE A 53 4.94 11.60 8.30
CA ILE A 53 3.53 11.21 8.13
C ILE A 53 3.34 9.76 8.59
N PHE A 54 4.22 8.87 8.14
CA PHE A 54 4.23 7.45 8.48
C PHE A 54 5.56 7.10 9.11
N GLN A 55 5.52 6.29 10.17
CA GLN A 55 6.73 5.78 10.80
C GLN A 55 7.41 4.79 9.84
N ASP A 56 8.74 4.87 9.73
CA ASP A 56 9.54 3.98 8.85
C ASP A 56 9.38 2.49 9.18
N PHE A 57 8.96 2.19 10.42
CA PHE A 57 8.70 0.85 10.88
C PHE A 57 7.33 0.80 11.54
N VAL A 58 6.42 0.05 10.92
CA VAL A 58 5.22 -0.42 11.60
C VAL A 58 5.59 -1.75 12.23
N ASP A 59 5.43 -1.86 13.56
CA ASP A 59 5.54 -3.14 14.24
C ASP A 59 4.70 -4.19 13.52
N THR A 60 5.23 -5.41 13.46
CA THR A 60 4.65 -6.54 12.72
C THR A 60 3.14 -6.70 12.93
N CYS A 61 2.44 -7.17 11.92
CA CYS A 61 1.00 -7.44 11.98
C CYS A 61 0.67 -8.49 13.07
N ASN A 62 0.01 -8.04 14.14
CA ASN A 62 -0.43 -8.93 15.23
C ASN A 62 -1.72 -9.67 14.83
N LEU A 63 -1.54 -10.84 14.23
CA LEU A 63 -2.65 -11.68 13.79
C LEU A 63 -3.52 -12.19 14.95
N GLU A 64 -2.97 -12.33 16.16
CA GLU A 64 -3.77 -12.74 17.32
C GLU A 64 -4.76 -11.64 17.73
N ALA A 65 -4.32 -10.39 17.74
CA ALA A 65 -5.18 -9.24 18.03
C ALA A 65 -6.22 -9.02 16.93
N ILE A 66 -5.86 -9.21 15.65
CA ILE A 66 -6.78 -8.96 14.52
C ILE A 66 -7.90 -10.00 14.46
N PHE A 67 -7.57 -11.28 14.67
CA PHE A 67 -8.55 -12.36 14.53
C PHE A 67 -9.18 -12.80 15.85
N GLU A 68 -8.69 -12.28 16.99
CA GLU A 68 -9.15 -12.60 18.35
C GLU A 68 -9.43 -14.10 18.58
N THR A 69 -8.63 -14.95 17.94
CA THR A 69 -9.03 -16.35 17.78
C THR A 69 -8.92 -17.11 19.10
N THR A 70 -9.92 -17.92 19.43
CA THR A 70 -9.86 -18.86 20.57
C THR A 70 -9.21 -20.20 20.21
N ASP A 71 -8.99 -20.47 18.91
CA ASP A 71 -8.41 -21.71 18.42
C ASP A 71 -6.89 -21.75 18.61
N ILE A 72 -6.44 -22.62 19.52
CA ILE A 72 -5.03 -22.82 19.88
C ILE A 72 -4.17 -23.18 18.65
N ARG A 73 -4.72 -23.91 17.66
CA ARG A 73 -3.97 -24.28 16.44
C ARG A 73 -3.73 -23.07 15.53
N LYS A 74 -4.68 -22.13 15.48
CA LYS A 74 -4.51 -20.87 14.75
C LYS A 74 -3.51 -19.95 15.44
N LYS A 75 -3.59 -19.81 16.77
CA LYS A 75 -2.59 -19.04 17.56
C LYS A 75 -1.15 -19.52 17.31
N LYS A 76 -0.92 -20.84 17.37
CA LYS A 76 0.41 -21.43 17.08
C LYS A 76 0.92 -21.09 15.67
N ARG A 77 0.05 -21.03 14.66
CA ARG A 77 0.42 -20.65 13.29
C ARG A 77 0.69 -19.15 13.13
N PHE A 78 0.08 -18.32 13.96
CA PHE A 78 0.32 -16.86 13.96
C PHE A 78 1.69 -16.53 14.53
N ALA A 79 2.10 -17.21 15.60
CA ALA A 79 3.40 -17.02 16.23
C ALA A 79 4.56 -17.70 15.46
N ARG A 80 4.33 -18.87 14.88
CA ARG A 80 5.41 -19.64 14.24
C ARG A 80 5.70 -19.14 12.83
N ARG A 81 6.92 -18.65 12.60
CA ARG A 81 7.46 -18.33 11.27
C ARG A 81 8.62 -19.27 10.93
N THR A 82 8.76 -19.57 9.64
CA THR A 82 9.95 -20.22 9.07
C THR A 82 10.83 -19.16 8.41
N SER A 83 11.71 -19.52 7.48
CA SER A 83 12.60 -18.58 6.78
C SER A 83 11.89 -17.38 6.15
N SER A 84 10.60 -17.51 5.80
CA SER A 84 9.77 -16.41 5.28
C SER A 84 9.54 -15.26 6.27
N GLY A 85 9.84 -15.44 7.56
CA GLY A 85 9.81 -14.36 8.56
C GLY A 85 11.13 -13.60 8.70
N ASN A 86 12.22 -14.06 8.07
CA ASN A 86 13.53 -13.46 8.22
C ASN A 86 13.86 -12.53 7.07
N TRP A 87 13.54 -11.25 7.24
CA TRP A 87 13.85 -10.15 6.31
C TRP A 87 14.90 -9.19 6.86
N LEU A 88 15.71 -9.64 7.84
CA LEU A 88 16.69 -8.76 8.50
C LEU A 88 17.74 -8.22 7.52
N ALA A 89 18.09 -9.01 6.50
CA ALA A 89 19.04 -8.63 5.46
C ALA A 89 18.45 -7.67 4.42
N ASP A 90 17.13 -7.63 4.27
CA ASP A 90 16.43 -6.83 3.26
C ASP A 90 16.02 -5.44 3.77
N ARG A 91 16.44 -5.07 4.99
CA ARG A 91 16.12 -3.76 5.57
C ARG A 91 16.80 -2.65 4.77
N PRO A 92 16.07 -1.58 4.39
CA PRO A 92 16.66 -0.44 3.70
C PRO A 92 17.81 0.16 4.50
N THR A 93 18.97 0.28 3.86
CA THR A 93 20.15 0.91 4.44
C THR A 93 19.99 2.44 4.46
N ALA A 94 20.85 3.13 5.21
CA ALA A 94 20.88 4.60 5.19
C ALA A 94 21.16 5.15 3.78
N ARG A 95 21.96 4.43 2.98
CA ARG A 95 22.24 4.77 1.59
C ARG A 95 20.98 4.64 0.72
N ASP A 96 20.20 3.57 0.89
CA ASP A 96 18.96 3.37 0.12
C ASP A 96 17.94 4.47 0.42
N ARG A 97 17.82 4.87 1.69
CA ARG A 97 16.95 5.97 2.10
C ARG A 97 17.37 7.30 1.50
N ALA A 98 18.67 7.61 1.51
CA ALA A 98 19.18 8.84 0.93
C ALA A 98 18.97 8.89 -0.60
N LEU A 99 19.17 7.77 -1.29
CA LEU A 99 18.89 7.67 -2.73
C LEU A 99 17.41 7.86 -3.02
N TYR A 100 16.54 7.19 -2.25
CA TYR A 100 15.08 7.34 -2.36
C TYR A 100 14.65 8.80 -2.17
N GLN A 101 15.12 9.46 -1.11
CA GLN A 101 14.79 10.86 -0.86
C GLN A 101 15.19 11.77 -2.02
N ARG A 102 16.39 11.57 -2.57
CA ARG A 102 16.87 12.32 -3.73
C ARG A 102 16.04 12.09 -4.98
N ASP A 103 15.74 10.83 -5.29
CA ASP A 103 15.01 10.48 -6.50
C ASP A 103 13.53 10.95 -6.44
N MET A 104 12.97 11.02 -5.22
CA MET A 104 11.64 11.58 -4.96
C MET A 104 11.62 13.11 -4.85
N GLY A 105 12.79 13.75 -4.66
CA GLY A 105 12.93 15.19 -4.48
C GLY A 105 12.57 15.71 -3.08
N TYR A 106 12.76 14.87 -2.06
CA TYR A 106 12.52 15.19 -0.64
C TYR A 106 13.71 15.86 0.06
N ASP A 107 14.89 15.80 -0.55
CA ASP A 107 16.12 16.43 -0.12
C ASP A 107 16.03 17.97 -0.24
N ARG A 108 15.87 18.61 0.92
CA ARG A 108 15.96 20.06 1.12
C ARG A 108 17.10 20.44 2.05
#